data_AF-A0AAW0GDN3-F1
#
_entry.id   AF-A0AAW0GDN3-F1
#
_cell.length_a   1.000
_cell.length_b   1.000
_cell.length_c   1.000
_cell.angle_alpha   90.00
_cell.angle_beta   90.00
_cell.angle_gamma   90.00
#
_symmetry.space_group_name_H-M   'P 1'
#
loop_
_entity.id
_entity.type
_entity.pdbx_description
1 polymer ?
#
loop_
_entity_poly.entity_id
_entity_poly.type
_entity_poly.pdbx_seq_one_letter_code
_entity_poly.pdbx_strand_id
1 'polypeptide(L)'
;MPKTRNHKCDSNNDSGDSYYAQHAEARREYQKRYNRIKRATRRKLSKTDLEALQKRKADELDGNLPVFENRVCRRGVGRDPERTDEMEVAERKLVEDFTSRRFTIAEEHSRLSWLVEDDWIESYTKELSMLRDIELSSARTWLYFNSDDKGTHEWKKEVHARRRIVAIYHQEIDLYRQGPEVPLLALQSNELISEGYRVNKMEFRRIYRF
;
A
#
# COMPACT_ATOMS: atom_id res chain seq x y z
N MET A 1 62.12 5.24 -47.26
CA MET A 1 61.69 6.59 -46.84
C MET A 1 60.23 6.80 -47.23
N PRO A 2 59.24 6.39 -46.40
CA PRO A 2 57.83 6.60 -46.71
C PRO A 2 57.33 7.94 -46.17
N LYS A 3 56.53 8.62 -47.00
CA LYS A 3 55.96 9.95 -46.79
C LYS A 3 54.91 9.94 -45.67
N THR A 4 55.07 10.81 -44.67
CA THR A 4 54.01 11.13 -43.71
C THR A 4 52.96 12.01 -44.38
N ARG A 5 51.76 11.46 -44.58
CA ARG A 5 50.57 12.23 -44.97
C ARG A 5 50.01 12.91 -43.71
N ASN A 6 50.24 14.22 -43.60
CA ASN A 6 49.50 15.07 -42.70
C ASN A 6 48.04 15.15 -43.17
N HIS A 7 47.16 14.36 -42.57
CA HIS A 7 45.74 14.67 -42.58
C HIS A 7 45.47 15.67 -41.44
N LYS A 8 45.41 16.95 -41.83
CA LYS A 8 44.56 17.93 -41.14
C LYS A 8 43.15 17.38 -41.13
N CYS A 9 42.70 16.91 -39.98
CA CYS A 9 41.28 16.89 -39.67
C CYS A 9 41.00 18.26 -39.07
N ASP A 10 40.60 19.20 -39.91
CA ASP A 10 39.99 20.44 -39.48
C ASP A 10 38.76 20.07 -38.66
N SER A 11 38.86 20.25 -37.34
CA SER A 11 37.73 20.14 -36.43
C SER A 11 36.83 21.35 -36.66
N ASN A 12 36.03 21.29 -37.72
CA ASN A 12 34.88 22.16 -37.85
C ASN A 12 33.91 21.84 -36.72
N ASN A 13 33.60 22.87 -35.93
CA ASN A 13 32.44 22.95 -35.07
C ASN A 13 31.21 22.48 -35.84
N ASP A 14 30.78 21.24 -35.59
CA ASP A 14 29.41 20.84 -35.87
C ASP A 14 28.63 21.00 -34.57
N SER A 15 28.25 22.24 -34.28
CA SER A 15 27.20 22.60 -33.32
C SER A 15 25.82 22.20 -33.88
N GLY A 16 25.74 20.96 -34.37
CA GLY A 16 24.52 20.29 -34.76
C GLY A 16 24.10 19.43 -33.59
N ASP A 17 23.28 19.99 -32.71
CA ASP A 17 22.54 19.22 -31.72
C ASP A 17 21.80 18.13 -32.50
N SER A 18 22.35 16.92 -32.52
CA SER A 18 21.96 15.92 -33.52
C SER A 18 20.47 15.67 -33.40
N TYR A 19 19.79 15.34 -34.49
CA TYR A 19 18.36 14.97 -34.47
C TYR A 19 18.02 13.95 -33.34
N TYR A 20 19.01 13.17 -32.91
CA TYR A 20 18.90 12.25 -31.78
C TYR A 20 19.03 12.91 -30.38
N ALA A 21 19.70 14.05 -30.23
CA ALA A 21 19.78 14.82 -28.99
C ALA A 21 18.44 15.50 -28.64
N GLN A 22 17.77 16.10 -29.63
CA GLN A 22 16.50 16.83 -29.46
C GLN A 22 15.36 15.97 -28.87
N HIS A 23 15.34 14.67 -29.14
CA HIS A 23 14.33 13.74 -28.62
C HIS A 23 14.86 12.79 -27.53
N ALA A 24 16.09 12.99 -27.05
CA ALA A 24 16.70 12.10 -26.06
C ALA A 24 15.93 12.12 -24.73
N GLU A 25 15.46 13.29 -24.30
CA GLU A 25 14.69 13.45 -23.06
C GLU A 25 13.29 12.85 -23.18
N ALA A 26 12.54 13.17 -24.24
CA ALA A 26 11.24 12.58 -24.52
C ALA A 26 11.28 11.04 -24.59
N ARG A 27 12.33 10.46 -25.19
CA ARG A 27 12.55 9.00 -25.18
C ARG A 27 12.84 8.45 -23.79
N ARG A 28 13.63 9.15 -22.98
CA ARG A 28 13.90 8.77 -21.60
C ARG A 28 12.62 8.80 -20.77
N GLU A 29 11.80 9.82 -20.92
CA GLU A 29 10.50 9.94 -20.23
C GLU A 29 9.51 8.86 -20.67
N TYR A 30 9.38 8.64 -21.98
CA TYR A 30 8.59 7.53 -22.51
C TYR A 30 9.05 6.19 -21.93
N GLN A 31 10.35 5.93 -21.93
CA GLN A 31 10.90 4.67 -21.41
C GLN A 31 10.66 4.53 -19.89
N LYS A 32 10.77 5.62 -19.13
CA LYS A 32 10.43 5.64 -17.69
C LYS A 32 8.95 5.30 -17.48
N ARG A 33 8.04 5.94 -18.22
CA ARG A 33 6.58 5.68 -18.16
C ARG A 33 6.26 4.24 -18.56
N TYR A 34 6.80 3.79 -19.69
CA TYR A 34 6.65 2.42 -20.19
C TYR A 34 7.12 1.40 -19.15
N ASN A 35 8.30 1.58 -18.57
CA ASN A 35 8.84 0.67 -17.56
C ASN A 35 7.96 0.65 -16.31
N ARG A 36 7.47 1.81 -15.84
CA ARG A 36 6.57 1.89 -14.68
C ARG A 36 5.25 1.14 -14.91
N ILE A 37 4.70 1.19 -16.13
CA ILE A 37 3.44 0.52 -16.47
C ILE A 37 3.69 -0.97 -16.79
N LYS A 38 4.51 -1.26 -17.80
CA LYS A 38 4.66 -2.60 -18.39
C LYS A 38 5.59 -3.52 -17.60
N ARG A 39 6.51 -2.98 -16.79
CA ARG A 39 7.45 -3.76 -15.95
C ARG A 39 7.16 -3.63 -14.45
N ALA A 40 5.91 -3.36 -14.09
CA ALA A 40 5.47 -3.14 -12.71
C ALA A 40 5.64 -4.37 -11.79
N THR A 41 5.70 -5.59 -12.33
CA THR A 41 5.87 -6.82 -11.55
C THR A 41 7.03 -7.67 -12.06
N ARG A 42 7.76 -8.28 -11.12
CA ARG A 42 8.76 -9.34 -11.39
C ARG A 42 8.17 -10.75 -11.39
N ARG A 43 6.94 -10.93 -10.88
CA ARG A 43 6.28 -12.25 -10.77
C ARG A 43 5.40 -12.53 -11.99
N LYS A 44 5.30 -13.82 -12.37
CA LYS A 44 4.32 -14.27 -13.36
C LYS A 44 2.90 -14.03 -12.81
N LEU A 45 2.13 -13.23 -13.52
CA LEU A 45 0.70 -13.00 -13.28
C LEU A 45 -0.09 -13.65 -14.42
N SER A 46 -1.38 -13.91 -14.19
CA SER A 46 -2.29 -14.23 -15.28
C SER A 46 -2.36 -13.07 -16.26
N LYS A 47 -2.77 -13.33 -17.51
CA LYS A 47 -2.92 -12.27 -18.52
C LYS A 47 -3.89 -11.18 -18.05
N THR A 48 -5.02 -11.59 -17.46
CA THR A 48 -6.06 -10.70 -16.94
C THR A 48 -5.55 -9.85 -15.77
N ASP A 49 -4.83 -10.44 -14.82
CA ASP A 49 -4.28 -9.70 -13.68
C ASP A 49 -3.19 -8.72 -14.12
N LEU A 50 -2.38 -9.12 -15.11
CA LEU A 50 -1.35 -8.26 -15.67
C LEU A 50 -1.95 -7.05 -16.38
N GLU A 51 -3.00 -7.24 -17.17
CA GLU A 51 -3.73 -6.16 -17.84
C GLU A 51 -4.38 -5.21 -16.84
N ALA A 52 -5.05 -5.73 -15.81
CA ALA A 52 -5.65 -4.93 -14.75
C ALA A 52 -4.59 -4.10 -14.00
N LEU A 53 -3.45 -4.69 -13.68
CA LEU A 53 -2.34 -4.01 -13.00
C LEU A 53 -1.68 -2.94 -13.88
N GLN A 54 -1.50 -3.20 -15.17
CA GLN A 54 -0.98 -2.22 -16.12
C GLN A 54 -1.95 -1.05 -16.31
N LYS A 55 -3.25 -1.34 -16.45
CA LYS A 55 -4.30 -0.30 -16.55
C LYS A 55 -4.28 0.59 -15.32
N ARG A 56 -4.30 -0.01 -14.13
CA ARG A 56 -4.20 0.73 -12.86
C ARG A 56 -2.96 1.63 -12.79
N LYS A 57 -1.79 1.12 -13.21
CA LYS A 57 -0.55 1.92 -13.22
C LYS A 57 -0.57 3.06 -14.23
N ALA A 58 -1.26 2.90 -15.35
CA ALA A 58 -1.48 3.99 -16.27
C ALA A 58 -2.40 5.06 -15.63
N ASP A 59 -3.51 4.63 -15.03
CA ASP A 59 -4.46 5.51 -14.35
C ASP A 59 -3.80 6.29 -13.18
N GLU A 60 -2.90 5.65 -12.41
CA GLU A 60 -2.11 6.32 -11.36
C GLU A 60 -1.15 7.38 -11.93
N LEU A 61 -0.51 7.11 -13.08
CA LEU A 61 0.43 8.05 -13.71
C LEU A 61 -0.28 9.20 -14.42
N ASP A 62 -1.49 8.95 -14.90
CA ASP A 62 -2.32 9.92 -15.60
C ASP A 62 -3.16 10.76 -14.62
N GLY A 63 -3.06 10.48 -13.31
CA GLY A 63 -3.76 11.22 -12.24
C GLY A 63 -5.22 10.83 -12.06
N ASN A 64 -5.68 9.77 -12.73
CA ASN A 64 -7.05 9.26 -12.64
C ASN A 64 -7.30 8.45 -11.35
N LEU A 65 -6.25 7.95 -10.72
CA LEU A 65 -6.32 7.23 -9.45
C LEU A 65 -5.45 7.90 -8.37
N PRO A 66 -5.95 8.01 -7.13
CA PRO A 66 -5.17 8.56 -6.04
C PRO A 66 -3.97 7.68 -5.71
N VAL A 67 -2.83 8.33 -5.46
CA VAL A 67 -1.58 7.66 -5.07
C VAL A 67 -1.37 7.87 -3.58
N PHE A 68 -1.67 6.84 -2.79
CA PHE A 68 -1.27 6.73 -1.39
C PHE A 68 -0.39 5.50 -1.22
N GLU A 69 0.22 5.30 -0.05
CA GLU A 69 0.97 4.11 0.34
C GLU A 69 0.09 3.15 1.18
N ASN A 70 0.13 1.86 0.87
CA ASN A 70 -0.65 0.84 1.56
C ASN A 70 0.06 -0.50 1.40
N ARG A 71 1.09 -0.73 2.22
CA ARG A 71 2.02 -1.86 2.04
C ARG A 71 1.48 -3.16 2.63
N VAL A 72 0.62 -3.05 3.64
CA VAL A 72 0.00 -4.18 4.34
C VAL A 72 -1.12 -4.82 3.53
N CYS A 73 -1.78 -4.07 2.64
CA CYS A 73 -2.70 -4.63 1.66
C CYS A 73 -1.98 -4.98 0.36
N ARG A 74 -2.35 -6.11 -0.24
CA ARG A 74 -1.79 -6.51 -1.53
C ARG A 74 -2.49 -5.77 -2.66
N ARG A 75 -1.81 -4.80 -3.27
CA ARG A 75 -2.32 -4.09 -4.45
C ARG A 75 -2.54 -5.01 -5.66
N GLY A 76 -3.63 -4.76 -6.38
CA GLY A 76 -3.88 -5.31 -7.71
C GLY A 76 -4.13 -6.82 -7.79
N VAL A 77 -4.45 -7.48 -6.68
CA VAL A 77 -4.81 -8.91 -6.68
C VAL A 77 -6.11 -9.07 -5.91
N GLY A 78 -7.10 -9.71 -6.54
CA GLY A 78 -8.50 -9.77 -6.10
C GLY A 78 -8.75 -10.30 -4.70
N ARG A 79 -10.04 -10.42 -4.35
CA ARG A 79 -10.52 -10.73 -3.00
C ARG A 79 -9.79 -11.91 -2.35
N ASP A 80 -9.71 -11.84 -1.02
CA ASP A 80 -9.09 -12.84 -0.18
C ASP A 80 -9.92 -14.13 -0.16
N PRO A 81 -9.41 -15.25 -0.72
CA PRO A 81 -10.16 -16.50 -0.82
C PRO A 81 -10.24 -17.22 0.52
N GLU A 82 -9.42 -16.83 1.50
CA GLU A 82 -9.42 -17.39 2.85
C GLU A 82 -10.35 -16.60 3.78
N ARG A 83 -11.00 -15.53 3.31
CA ARG A 83 -11.95 -14.73 4.09
C ARG A 83 -13.28 -15.45 4.20
N THR A 84 -13.75 -15.63 5.43
CA THR A 84 -15.07 -16.21 5.74
C THR A 84 -16.07 -15.11 6.10
N ASP A 85 -17.35 -15.45 6.11
CA ASP A 85 -18.42 -14.52 6.51
C ASP A 85 -18.27 -14.09 7.98
N GLU A 86 -17.80 -14.99 8.85
CA GLU A 86 -17.47 -14.67 10.24
C GLU A 86 -16.38 -13.61 10.35
N MET A 87 -15.34 -13.70 9.52
CA MET A 87 -14.29 -12.68 9.47
C MET A 87 -14.88 -11.35 8.98
N GLU A 88 -15.73 -11.37 7.95
CA GLU A 88 -16.41 -10.16 7.47
C GLU A 88 -17.21 -9.46 8.57
N VAL A 89 -17.98 -10.20 9.36
CA VAL A 89 -18.77 -9.62 10.46
C VAL A 89 -17.86 -8.98 11.51
N ALA A 90 -16.77 -9.64 11.89
CA ALA A 90 -15.81 -9.10 12.84
C ALA A 90 -15.11 -7.84 12.30
N GLU A 91 -14.73 -7.84 11.02
CA GLU A 91 -14.10 -6.71 10.34
C GLU A 91 -15.04 -5.51 10.25
N ARG A 92 -16.32 -5.74 9.96
CA ARG A 92 -17.33 -4.68 9.88
C ARG A 92 -17.53 -4.01 11.24
N LYS A 93 -17.66 -4.81 12.30
CA LYS A 93 -17.76 -4.31 13.68
C LYS A 93 -16.53 -3.46 14.04
N LEU A 94 -15.34 -3.89 13.65
CA LEU A 94 -14.12 -3.12 13.86
C LEU A 94 -14.15 -1.76 13.14
N VAL A 95 -14.65 -1.71 11.90
CA VAL A 95 -14.79 -0.46 11.13
C VAL A 95 -15.86 0.46 11.73
N GLU A 96 -16.94 -0.10 12.26
CA GLU A 96 -17.94 0.66 13.03
C GLU A 96 -17.30 1.27 14.28
N ASP A 97 -16.53 0.49 15.04
CA ASP A 97 -15.78 0.97 16.21
C ASP A 97 -14.79 2.10 15.85
N PHE A 98 -14.11 2.00 14.70
CA PHE A 98 -13.25 3.09 14.20
C PHE A 98 -14.01 4.37 13.97
N THR A 99 -15.21 4.28 13.37
CA THR A 99 -16.05 5.42 13.07
C THR A 99 -16.53 6.10 14.35
N SER A 100 -16.99 5.32 15.33
CA SER A 100 -17.42 5.84 16.63
C SER A 100 -16.27 6.51 17.38
N ARG A 101 -15.09 5.86 17.47
CA ARG A 101 -13.92 6.43 18.15
C ARG A 101 -13.45 7.72 17.51
N ARG A 102 -13.36 7.75 16.18
CA ARG A 102 -13.00 8.95 15.43
C ARG A 102 -13.93 10.10 15.76
N PHE A 103 -15.24 9.85 15.78
CA PHE A 103 -16.23 10.88 16.11
C PHE A 103 -16.04 11.39 17.54
N THR A 104 -15.89 10.49 18.52
CA THR A 104 -15.68 10.87 19.92
C THR A 104 -14.41 11.72 20.10
N ILE A 105 -13.27 11.30 19.56
CA ILE A 105 -12.01 12.04 19.70
C ILE A 105 -12.08 13.39 18.99
N ALA A 106 -12.66 13.44 17.78
CA ALA A 106 -12.83 14.69 17.05
C ALA A 106 -13.76 15.67 17.79
N GLU A 107 -14.84 15.18 18.39
CA GLU A 107 -15.76 15.99 19.19
C GLU A 107 -15.09 16.55 20.46
N GLU A 108 -14.33 15.71 21.18
CA GLU A 108 -13.56 16.12 22.36
C GLU A 108 -12.54 17.21 22.03
N HIS A 109 -11.78 17.03 20.94
CA HIS A 109 -10.83 18.04 20.45
C HIS A 109 -11.54 19.32 19.99
N SER A 110 -12.65 19.21 19.26
CA SER A 110 -13.44 20.39 18.86
C SER A 110 -13.96 21.17 20.07
N ARG A 111 -14.37 20.50 21.14
CA ARG A 111 -14.85 21.13 22.37
C ARG A 111 -13.73 21.84 23.14
N LEU A 112 -12.50 21.33 23.02
CA LEU A 112 -11.31 21.83 23.71
C LEU A 112 -10.37 22.62 22.80
N SER A 113 -10.81 23.04 21.60
CA SER A 113 -9.91 23.63 20.58
C SER A 113 -9.25 24.94 21.00
N TRP A 114 -9.73 25.59 22.07
CA TRP A 114 -9.10 26.76 22.69
C TRP A 114 -7.93 26.42 23.62
N LEU A 115 -7.72 25.13 23.92
CA LEU A 115 -6.74 24.59 24.87
C LEU A 115 -5.74 23.63 24.24
N VAL A 116 -6.12 22.94 23.15
CA VAL A 116 -5.33 21.87 22.54
C VAL A 116 -5.11 22.21 21.07
N GLU A 117 -3.88 22.03 20.57
CA GLU A 117 -3.60 22.06 19.14
C GLU A 117 -4.49 21.01 18.44
N ASP A 118 -5.05 21.37 17.28
CA ASP A 118 -6.02 20.56 16.52
C ASP A 118 -5.35 19.32 15.89
N ASP A 119 -4.90 18.39 16.73
CA ASP A 119 -4.24 17.13 16.36
C ASP A 119 -5.00 15.91 16.89
N TRP A 120 -6.31 15.90 16.59
CA TRP A 120 -7.17 14.75 16.88
C TRP A 120 -6.68 13.48 16.14
N ILE A 121 -6.00 13.64 14.99
CA ILE A 121 -5.45 12.54 14.19
C ILE A 121 -4.31 11.85 14.94
N GLU A 122 -3.38 12.58 15.55
CA GLU A 122 -2.34 11.98 16.38
C GLU A 122 -2.97 11.21 17.56
N SER A 123 -3.93 11.82 18.24
CA SER A 123 -4.63 11.18 19.37
C SER A 123 -5.32 9.89 18.94
N TYR A 124 -6.04 9.92 17.82
CA TYR A 124 -6.72 8.77 17.24
C TYR A 124 -5.75 7.66 16.82
N THR A 125 -4.70 8.00 16.06
CA THR A 125 -3.73 7.00 15.58
C THR A 125 -2.90 6.40 16.72
N LYS A 126 -2.68 7.15 17.81
CA LYS A 126 -2.04 6.66 19.03
C LYS A 126 -2.94 5.65 19.75
N GLU A 127 -4.22 5.94 19.91
CA GLU A 127 -5.19 5.01 20.50
C GLU A 127 -5.31 3.73 19.68
N LEU A 128 -5.46 3.84 18.35
CA LEU A 128 -5.46 2.68 17.46
C LEU A 128 -4.18 1.86 17.55
N SER A 129 -3.02 2.51 17.72
CA SER A 129 -1.74 1.82 17.90
C SER A 129 -1.74 0.98 19.18
N MET A 130 -2.30 1.48 20.28
CA MET A 130 -2.44 0.71 21.52
C MET A 130 -3.37 -0.49 21.32
N LEU A 131 -4.54 -0.29 20.69
CA LEU A 131 -5.51 -1.36 20.43
C LEU A 131 -4.92 -2.45 19.52
N ARG A 132 -4.19 -2.05 18.48
CA ARG A 132 -3.45 -2.98 17.61
C ARG A 132 -2.48 -3.84 18.40
N ASP A 133 -1.73 -3.23 19.32
CA ASP A 133 -0.71 -3.94 20.09
C ASP A 133 -1.33 -4.90 21.12
N ILE A 134 -2.49 -4.53 21.69
CA ILE A 134 -3.33 -5.42 22.50
C ILE A 134 -3.79 -6.61 21.67
N GLU A 135 -4.34 -6.38 20.48
CA GLU A 135 -4.82 -7.45 19.62
C GLU A 135 -3.69 -8.36 19.15
N LEU A 136 -2.54 -7.80 18.77
CA LEU A 136 -1.36 -8.58 18.40
C LEU A 136 -0.86 -9.44 19.57
N SER A 137 -0.89 -8.90 20.78
CA SER A 137 -0.50 -9.63 21.99
C SER A 137 -1.50 -10.76 22.29
N SER A 138 -2.81 -10.47 22.22
CA SER A 138 -3.89 -11.45 22.34
C SER A 138 -3.73 -12.58 21.31
N ALA A 139 -3.46 -12.23 20.05
CA ALA A 139 -3.26 -13.20 18.99
C ALA A 139 -2.04 -14.10 19.23
N ARG A 140 -0.92 -13.55 19.71
CA ARG A 140 0.27 -14.34 20.06
C ARG A 140 0.00 -15.28 21.23
N THR A 141 -0.69 -14.79 22.26
CA THR A 141 -1.11 -15.60 23.42
C THR A 141 -2.00 -16.75 22.97
N TRP A 142 -2.97 -16.49 22.09
CA TRP A 142 -3.81 -17.53 21.51
C TRP A 142 -3.00 -18.57 20.73
N LEU A 143 -2.04 -18.15 19.90
CA LEU A 143 -1.17 -19.08 19.16
C LEU A 143 -0.32 -19.96 20.08
N TYR A 144 0.14 -19.41 21.21
CA TYR A 144 0.92 -20.14 22.19
C TYR A 144 0.08 -21.24 22.86
N PHE A 145 -1.12 -20.89 23.34
CA PHE A 145 -1.99 -21.83 24.04
C PHE A 145 -2.65 -22.88 23.13
N ASN A 146 -2.83 -22.58 21.84
CA ASN A 146 -3.41 -23.50 20.86
C ASN A 146 -2.34 -24.09 19.92
N SER A 147 -1.13 -24.30 20.45
CA SER A 147 0.00 -24.80 19.67
C SER A 147 -0.14 -26.28 19.30
N ASP A 148 -0.90 -27.06 20.08
CA ASP A 148 -1.19 -28.47 19.81
C ASP A 148 -2.07 -28.65 18.55
N ASP A 149 -2.95 -27.69 18.27
CA ASP A 149 -3.84 -27.69 17.09
C ASP A 149 -3.17 -27.16 15.82
N LYS A 150 -1.86 -26.88 15.88
CA LYS A 150 -1.13 -26.21 14.80
C LYS A 150 -1.23 -27.00 13.50
N GLY A 151 -1.70 -26.32 12.46
CA GLY A 151 -1.80 -26.85 11.10
C GLY A 151 -3.17 -27.43 10.75
N THR A 152 -4.08 -27.58 11.72
CA THR A 152 -5.49 -27.88 11.46
C THR A 152 -6.14 -26.77 10.62
N HIS A 153 -7.27 -27.09 9.98
CA HIS A 153 -8.03 -26.10 9.22
C HIS A 153 -8.50 -24.95 10.11
N GLU A 154 -9.06 -25.26 11.28
CA GLU A 154 -9.58 -24.25 12.20
C GLU A 154 -8.47 -23.36 12.75
N TRP A 155 -7.32 -23.94 13.11
CA TRP A 155 -6.17 -23.16 13.54
C TRP A 155 -5.69 -22.19 12.45
N LYS A 156 -5.61 -22.65 11.19
CA LYS A 156 -5.22 -21.78 10.06
C LYS A 156 -6.22 -20.66 9.81
N LYS A 157 -7.53 -20.96 9.91
CA LYS A 157 -8.62 -20.00 9.78
C LYS A 157 -8.51 -18.92 10.86
N GLU A 158 -8.35 -19.31 12.12
CA GLU A 158 -8.23 -18.36 13.24
C GLU A 158 -6.96 -17.50 13.17
N VAL A 159 -5.81 -18.09 12.80
CA VAL A 159 -4.57 -17.34 12.51
C VAL A 159 -4.82 -16.28 11.45
N HIS A 160 -5.59 -16.62 10.40
CA HIS A 160 -5.88 -15.70 9.31
C HIS A 160 -6.84 -14.60 9.73
N ALA A 161 -7.90 -14.92 10.50
CA ALA A 161 -8.81 -13.93 11.08
C ALA A 161 -8.04 -12.88 11.90
N ARG A 162 -7.20 -13.32 12.83
CA ARG A 162 -6.40 -12.43 13.68
C ARG A 162 -5.42 -11.58 12.89
N ARG A 163 -4.77 -12.16 11.87
CA ARG A 163 -3.90 -11.42 10.95
C ARG A 163 -4.67 -10.28 10.27
N ARG A 164 -5.90 -10.55 9.83
CA ARG A 164 -6.73 -9.55 9.12
C ARG A 164 -7.11 -8.40 10.04
N ILE A 165 -7.52 -8.68 11.28
CA ILE A 165 -7.84 -7.64 12.29
C ILE A 165 -6.63 -6.74 12.56
N VAL A 166 -5.46 -7.31 12.88
CA VAL A 166 -4.24 -6.52 13.12
C VAL A 166 -3.84 -5.72 11.88
N ALA A 167 -4.01 -6.29 10.68
CA ALA A 167 -3.70 -5.62 9.44
C ALA A 167 -4.65 -4.45 9.15
N ILE A 168 -5.93 -4.55 9.54
CA ILE A 168 -6.91 -3.46 9.42
C ILE A 168 -6.54 -2.31 10.35
N TYR A 169 -6.20 -2.57 11.62
CA TYR A 169 -5.68 -1.53 12.51
C TYR A 169 -4.45 -0.82 11.92
N HIS A 170 -3.48 -1.59 11.41
CA HIS A 170 -2.28 -1.02 10.82
C HIS A 170 -2.60 -0.19 9.57
N GLN A 171 -3.48 -0.68 8.70
CA GLN A 171 -3.91 0.03 7.51
C GLN A 171 -4.57 1.36 7.89
N GLU A 172 -5.49 1.37 8.86
CA GLU A 172 -6.17 2.60 9.31
C GLU A 172 -5.17 3.64 9.82
N ILE A 173 -4.23 3.23 10.68
CA ILE A 173 -3.17 4.10 11.22
C ILE A 173 -2.31 4.67 10.08
N ASP A 174 -1.85 3.82 9.16
CA ASP A 174 -0.98 4.24 8.07
C ASP A 174 -1.68 5.17 7.07
N LEU A 175 -2.98 4.99 6.83
CA LEU A 175 -3.75 5.89 5.96
C LEU A 175 -3.88 7.27 6.60
N TYR A 176 -4.28 7.34 7.87
CA TYR A 176 -4.41 8.63 8.56
C TYR A 176 -3.09 9.39 8.74
N ARG A 177 -1.97 8.68 8.88
CA ARG A 177 -0.64 9.30 8.90
C ARG A 177 -0.25 10.00 7.59
N GLN A 178 -0.89 9.65 6.48
CA GLN A 178 -0.65 10.26 5.18
C GLN A 178 -1.53 11.47 4.91
N GLY A 179 -2.64 11.61 5.65
CA GLY A 179 -3.59 12.72 5.53
C GLY A 179 -5.02 12.30 5.88
N PRO A 180 -5.86 13.22 6.36
CA PRO A 180 -7.25 12.93 6.74
C PRO A 180 -8.13 12.45 5.57
N GLU A 181 -7.79 12.81 4.34
CA GLU A 181 -8.50 12.45 3.12
C GLU A 181 -8.12 11.05 2.58
N VAL A 182 -6.96 10.53 2.96
CA VAL A 182 -6.39 9.29 2.40
C VAL A 182 -7.25 8.05 2.66
N PRO A 183 -7.88 7.86 3.84
CA PRO A 183 -8.82 6.75 4.06
C PRO A 183 -9.99 6.74 3.06
N LEU A 184 -10.54 7.91 2.71
CA LEU A 184 -11.63 8.01 1.74
C LEU A 184 -11.16 7.61 0.33
N LEU A 185 -9.96 8.03 -0.06
CA LEU A 185 -9.34 7.64 -1.33
C LEU A 185 -9.09 6.13 -1.40
N ALA A 186 -8.70 5.51 -0.28
CA ALA A 186 -8.49 4.08 -0.18
C ALA A 186 -9.79 3.27 -0.30
N LEU A 187 -10.88 3.77 0.29
CA LEU A 187 -12.22 3.20 0.14
C LEU A 187 -12.67 3.25 -1.34
N GLN A 188 -12.57 4.40 -2.00
CA GLN A 188 -12.92 4.56 -3.42
C GLN A 188 -12.08 3.65 -4.34
N SER A 189 -10.81 3.44 -3.99
CA SER A 189 -9.87 2.63 -4.76
C SER A 189 -10.01 1.12 -4.50
N ASN A 190 -10.95 0.71 -3.64
CA ASN A 190 -11.13 -0.67 -3.16
C ASN A 190 -9.79 -1.30 -2.74
N GLU A 191 -8.99 -0.63 -1.92
CA GLU A 191 -7.71 -1.19 -1.43
C GLU A 191 -7.74 -1.51 0.07
N LEU A 192 -8.93 -1.62 0.65
CA LEU A 192 -9.11 -1.88 2.08
C LEU A 192 -9.23 -3.37 2.38
N ILE A 193 -8.54 -3.80 3.43
CA ILE A 193 -8.59 -5.20 3.88
C ILE A 193 -10.01 -5.53 4.35
N SER A 194 -10.69 -4.61 5.03
CA SER A 194 -12.10 -4.73 5.46
C SER A 194 -13.06 -4.94 4.30
N GLU A 195 -12.74 -4.43 3.10
CA GLU A 195 -13.51 -4.66 1.85
C GLU A 195 -13.20 -6.04 1.21
N GLY A 196 -12.52 -6.91 1.93
CA GLY A 196 -12.19 -8.26 1.53
C GLY A 196 -10.89 -8.39 0.73
N TYR A 197 -10.05 -7.35 0.68
CA TYR A 197 -8.74 -7.45 0.03
C TYR A 197 -7.74 -8.22 0.89
N ARG A 198 -6.72 -8.76 0.21
CA ARG A 198 -5.74 -9.66 0.82
C ARG A 198 -4.71 -8.89 1.64
N VAL A 199 -4.43 -9.42 2.82
CA VAL A 199 -3.25 -9.03 3.58
C VAL A 199 -1.99 -9.47 2.82
N ASN A 200 -1.03 -8.55 2.68
CA ASN A 200 0.31 -8.85 2.22
C ASN A 200 1.06 -9.62 3.32
N LYS A 201 0.87 -10.95 3.36
CA LYS A 201 1.44 -11.85 4.39
C LYS A 201 2.96 -11.69 4.57
N MET A 202 3.69 -11.37 3.51
CA MET A 202 5.14 -11.14 3.57
C MET A 202 5.49 -9.87 4.34
N GLU A 203 4.83 -8.76 4.00
CA GLU A 203 5.05 -7.48 4.67
C GLU A 203 4.53 -7.52 6.10
N PHE A 204 3.37 -8.13 6.32
CA PHE A 204 2.80 -8.33 7.64
C PHE A 204 3.76 -9.10 8.55
N ARG A 205 4.33 -10.22 8.08
CA ARG A 205 5.32 -10.98 8.84
C ARG A 205 6.58 -10.17 9.11
N ARG A 206 7.03 -9.35 8.15
CA ARG A 206 8.20 -8.47 8.31
C ARG A 206 7.99 -7.46 9.45
N ILE A 207 6.81 -6.87 9.54
CA ILE A 207 6.47 -5.85 10.54
C ILE A 207 6.22 -6.49 11.90
N TYR A 208 5.38 -7.53 11.97
CA TYR A 208 4.85 -8.04 13.23
C TYR A 208 5.46 -9.33 13.74
N ARG A 209 6.32 -9.98 12.94
CA ARG A 209 6.87 -11.33 13.24
C ARG A 209 5.76 -12.34 13.59
N PHE A 210 4.63 -12.23 12.89
CA PHE A 210 3.43 -13.06 13.04
C PHE A 210 3.14 -13.83 11.73
#